data_AF-A0A0F9CQY6-F1
#
_entry.id   AF-A0A0F9CQY6-F1
#
_cell.length_a   1.000
_cell.length_b   1.000
_cell.length_c   1.000
_cell.angle_alpha   90.00
_cell.angle_beta   90.00
_cell.angle_gamma   90.00
#
_symmetry.space_group_name_H-M   'P 1'
#
loop_
_entity.id
_entity.type
_entity.pdbx_description
1 polymer ?
#
loop_
_entity_poly.entity_id
_entity_poly.type
_entity_poly.pdbx_seq_one_letter_code
_entity_poly.pdbx_strand_id
1 'polypeptide(L)'
;RHSALGTLANQTTIAAYLDTEIAAILEDTGELQTDWADGGRLDLLLDAIDLSSITVSPIAGTIAARFTSPLITLIQYEAISYGPWIITDTDGNAVDLSGLTLALVVYDLVDDADEVWRLTSGASEITVSGAGNNQVTLTDDDTHTQNDGRWRYTLWDTGNKRPLQRGILAIERSAGPTAPA
;
A
#
# COMPACT_ATOMS: atom_id res chain seq x y z
N ARG A 1 16.77 -67.30 49.90
CA ARG A 1 16.84 -67.32 48.41
C ARG A 1 16.03 -66.14 47.90
N HIS A 2 16.56 -64.93 48.02
CA HIS A 2 15.90 -63.74 47.50
C HIS A 2 16.23 -63.57 46.02
N SER A 3 15.17 -63.64 45.21
CA SER A 3 14.94 -62.77 44.06
C SER A 3 15.95 -62.70 42.92
N ALA A 4 16.81 -63.68 42.64
CA ALA A 4 17.57 -63.64 41.37
C ALA A 4 16.62 -63.58 40.13
N LEU A 5 15.51 -64.33 40.16
CA LEU A 5 14.45 -64.25 39.14
C LEU A 5 13.66 -62.94 39.19
N GLY A 6 13.39 -62.39 40.39
CA GLY A 6 12.69 -61.11 40.54
C GLY A 6 13.54 -59.93 40.07
N THR A 7 14.86 -60.00 40.27
CA THR A 7 15.82 -59.00 39.82
C THR A 7 16.05 -59.07 38.31
N LEU A 8 16.13 -60.26 37.71
CA LEU A 8 16.22 -60.42 36.25
C LEU A 8 14.92 -59.99 35.54
N ALA A 9 13.75 -60.40 36.04
CA ALA A 9 12.46 -59.99 35.48
C ALA A 9 12.24 -58.47 35.60
N ASN A 10 12.67 -57.87 36.71
CA ASN A 10 12.65 -56.41 36.88
C ASN A 10 13.63 -55.72 35.92
N GLN A 11 14.84 -56.28 35.70
CA GLN A 11 15.80 -55.74 34.73
C GLN A 11 15.28 -55.82 33.30
N THR A 12 14.66 -56.92 32.89
CA THR A 12 14.04 -57.07 31.56
C THR A 12 12.91 -56.06 31.36
N THR A 13 12.06 -55.88 32.37
CA THR A 13 10.96 -54.90 32.33
C THR A 13 11.50 -53.47 32.23
N ILE A 14 12.52 -53.14 33.02
CA ILE A 14 13.18 -51.81 32.98
C ILE A 14 13.82 -51.58 31.62
N ALA A 15 14.51 -52.57 31.05
CA ALA A 15 15.12 -52.46 29.72
C ALA A 15 14.06 -52.18 28.64
N ALA A 16 12.92 -52.89 28.66
CA ALA A 16 11.84 -52.67 27.69
C ALA A 16 11.22 -51.26 27.79
N TYR A 17 11.06 -50.72 29.01
CA TYR A 17 10.60 -49.34 29.18
C TYR A 17 11.64 -48.33 28.67
N LEU A 18 12.92 -48.55 29.01
CA LEU A 18 14.00 -47.70 28.52
C LEU A 18 14.09 -47.71 27.00
N ASP A 19 13.96 -48.87 26.35
CA ASP A 19 13.97 -48.97 24.88
C ASP A 19 12.83 -48.16 24.25
N THR A 20 11.63 -48.18 24.85
CA THR A 20 10.47 -47.43 24.36
C THR A 20 10.66 -45.93 24.52
N GLU A 21 11.11 -45.48 25.70
CA GLU A 21 11.36 -44.06 25.97
C GLU A 21 12.53 -43.54 25.11
N ILE A 22 13.60 -44.32 24.95
CA ILE A 22 14.73 -43.97 24.08
C ILE A 22 14.29 -43.88 22.62
N ALA A 23 13.44 -44.80 22.14
CA ALA A 23 12.92 -44.73 20.79
C ALA A 23 12.10 -43.46 20.56
N ALA A 24 11.22 -43.09 21.49
CA ALA A 24 10.44 -41.84 21.41
C ALA A 24 11.34 -40.60 21.42
N ILE A 25 12.36 -40.56 22.29
CA ILE A 25 13.33 -39.46 22.33
C ILE A 25 14.11 -39.37 21.01
N LEU A 26 14.50 -40.49 20.43
CA LEU A 26 15.22 -40.51 19.15
C LEU A 26 14.35 -40.04 17.99
N GLU A 27 13.06 -40.34 18.02
CA GLU A 27 12.09 -39.85 17.02
C GLU A 27 11.94 -38.33 17.12
N ASP A 28 11.63 -37.80 18.32
CA ASP A 28 11.49 -36.36 18.55
C ASP A 28 12.77 -35.59 18.22
N THR A 29 13.93 -36.12 18.62
CA THR A 29 15.22 -35.47 18.32
C THR A 29 15.59 -35.57 16.85
N GLY A 30 15.16 -36.62 16.14
CA GLY A 30 15.30 -36.73 14.68
C GLY A 30 14.47 -35.69 13.92
N GLU A 31 13.25 -35.41 14.40
CA GLU A 31 12.42 -34.33 13.85
C GLU A 31 13.07 -32.96 14.06
N LEU A 32 13.53 -32.66 15.29
CA LEU A 32 14.21 -31.40 15.59
C LEU A 32 15.51 -31.25 14.80
N GLN A 33 16.32 -32.31 14.67
CA GLN A 33 17.53 -32.28 13.86
C GLN A 33 17.24 -31.99 12.38
N THR A 34 16.15 -32.53 11.85
CA THR A 34 15.72 -32.26 10.47
C THR A 34 15.21 -30.82 10.32
N ASP A 35 14.53 -30.29 11.34
CA ASP A 35 13.99 -28.93 11.31
C ASP A 35 15.08 -27.84 11.43
N TRP A 36 16.17 -28.17 12.12
CA TRP A 36 17.35 -27.33 12.32
C TRP A 36 18.44 -27.48 11.25
N ALA A 37 18.38 -28.52 10.42
CA ALA A 37 19.34 -28.68 9.33
C ALA A 37 19.15 -27.61 8.26
N ASP A 38 20.21 -27.21 7.56
CA ASP A 38 20.14 -26.23 6.47
C ASP A 38 19.05 -26.58 5.44
N GLY A 39 18.06 -25.70 5.27
CA GLY A 39 16.86 -25.91 4.46
C GLY A 39 15.66 -26.54 5.18
N GLY A 40 15.77 -26.81 6.49
CA GLY A 40 14.69 -27.21 7.39
C GLY A 40 13.74 -26.05 7.71
N ARG A 41 12.59 -26.30 8.36
CA ARG A 41 11.57 -25.23 8.52
C ARG A 41 12.05 -24.18 9.53
N LEU A 42 12.64 -24.59 10.65
CA LEU A 42 13.17 -23.65 11.64
C LEU A 42 14.39 -22.91 11.11
N ASP A 43 15.29 -23.59 10.41
CA ASP A 43 16.44 -22.99 9.74
C ASP A 43 15.99 -21.87 8.77
N LEU A 44 15.04 -22.15 7.88
CA LEU A 44 14.49 -21.14 6.95
C LEU A 44 13.81 -19.95 7.66
N LEU A 45 13.17 -20.19 8.82
CA LEU A 45 12.59 -19.11 9.62
C LEU A 45 13.66 -18.25 10.29
N LEU A 46 14.74 -18.87 10.77
CA LEU A 46 15.87 -18.16 11.37
C LEU A 46 16.65 -17.39 10.29
N ASP A 47 16.86 -17.96 9.11
CA ASP A 47 17.39 -17.28 7.93
C ASP A 47 16.54 -16.07 7.56
N ALA A 48 15.20 -16.22 7.58
CA ALA A 48 14.28 -15.11 7.32
C ALA A 48 14.31 -14.02 8.39
N ILE A 49 14.70 -14.34 9.63
CA ILE A 49 14.86 -13.39 10.74
C ILE A 49 16.23 -12.71 10.71
N ASP A 50 17.30 -13.43 10.33
CA ASP A 50 18.67 -12.91 10.21
C ASP A 50 18.87 -12.13 8.89
N LEU A 51 17.98 -12.35 7.92
CA LEU A 51 17.73 -11.40 6.84
C LEU A 51 17.18 -10.10 7.47
N SER A 52 17.96 -9.03 7.36
CA SER A 52 17.61 -7.67 7.78
C SER A 52 16.30 -7.11 7.18
N SER A 53 15.65 -7.88 6.30
CA SER A 53 14.31 -7.66 5.81
C SER A 53 13.65 -8.97 5.39
N ILE A 54 12.44 -9.24 5.90
CA ILE A 54 11.53 -10.23 5.33
C ILE A 54 10.89 -9.59 4.10
N THR A 55 11.25 -10.08 2.90
CA THR A 55 10.56 -9.64 1.68
C THR A 55 9.26 -10.44 1.55
N VAL A 56 8.18 -9.94 2.15
CA VAL A 56 6.84 -10.38 1.76
C VAL A 56 6.63 -9.87 0.34
N SER A 57 6.58 -10.78 -0.63
CA SER A 57 6.16 -10.37 -1.98
C SER A 57 4.82 -9.65 -1.84
N PRO A 58 4.65 -8.43 -2.39
CA PRO A 58 3.37 -7.75 -2.31
C PRO A 58 2.32 -8.72 -2.85
N ILE A 59 1.15 -8.76 -2.19
CA ILE A 59 -0.01 -9.41 -2.78
C ILE A 59 -0.11 -8.85 -4.20
N ALA A 60 -0.02 -9.70 -5.22
CA ALA A 60 -0.12 -9.27 -6.62
C ALA A 60 -1.59 -8.94 -6.96
N GLY A 61 -2.30 -8.34 -6.01
CA GLY A 61 -3.51 -7.61 -6.25
C GLY A 61 -3.11 -6.17 -6.44
N THR A 62 -3.32 -5.65 -7.66
CA THR A 62 -3.54 -4.22 -7.81
C THR A 62 -4.74 -3.88 -6.93
N ILE A 63 -4.47 -3.42 -5.71
CA ILE A 63 -5.42 -2.54 -5.04
C ILE A 63 -5.39 -1.32 -5.95
N ALA A 64 -6.33 -1.25 -6.89
CA ALA A 64 -6.65 0.02 -7.52
C ALA A 64 -6.75 0.97 -6.34
N ALA A 65 -5.86 1.95 -6.28
CA ALA A 65 -5.89 2.96 -5.25
C ALA A 65 -7.22 3.69 -5.42
N ARG A 66 -8.29 3.11 -4.89
CA ARG A 66 -9.56 3.77 -4.65
C ARG A 66 -9.31 4.56 -3.37
N PHE A 67 -8.40 5.52 -3.47
CA PHE A 67 -8.57 6.75 -2.72
C PHE A 67 -9.85 7.37 -3.28
N THR A 68 -10.98 6.89 -2.77
CA THR A 68 -12.32 7.46 -2.98
C THR A 68 -12.47 8.75 -2.17
N SER A 69 -11.35 9.32 -1.70
CA SER A 69 -11.36 10.61 -1.04
C SER A 69 -11.37 11.65 -2.14
N PRO A 70 -12.44 12.44 -2.26
CA PRO A 70 -12.44 13.59 -3.15
C PRO A 70 -11.54 14.72 -2.62
N LEU A 71 -10.77 14.53 -1.54
CA LEU A 71 -9.84 15.52 -1.00
C LEU A 71 -8.45 15.41 -1.64
N ILE A 72 -8.01 16.49 -2.26
CA ILE A 72 -6.63 16.72 -2.69
C ILE A 72 -6.00 17.65 -1.65
N THR A 73 -4.77 17.36 -1.20
CA THR A 73 -3.99 18.31 -0.39
C THR A 73 -2.74 18.72 -1.17
N LEU A 74 -2.62 20.02 -1.45
CA LEU A 74 -1.43 20.66 -2.01
C LEU A 74 -0.70 21.47 -0.93
N ILE A 75 0.60 21.69 -1.12
CA ILE A 75 1.42 22.49 -0.21
C ILE A 75 1.70 23.86 -0.82
N GLN A 76 1.60 24.90 0.02
CA GLN A 76 1.78 26.28 -0.40
C GLN A 76 3.20 26.55 -0.91
N TYR A 77 3.30 27.23 -2.06
CA TYR A 77 4.56 27.60 -2.73
C TYR A 77 5.45 26.42 -3.13
N GLU A 78 4.86 25.24 -3.35
CA GLU A 78 5.59 24.07 -3.78
C GLU A 78 5.02 23.58 -5.11
N ALA A 79 5.88 23.42 -6.11
CA ALA A 79 5.52 22.71 -7.32
C ALA A 79 5.38 21.23 -6.95
N ILE A 80 4.20 20.67 -7.16
CA ILE A 80 3.92 19.30 -6.75
C ILE A 80 3.22 18.52 -7.83
N SER A 81 3.49 17.22 -7.82
CA SER A 81 2.76 16.25 -8.63
C SER A 81 1.83 15.45 -7.74
N TYR A 82 0.56 15.35 -8.13
CA TYR A 82 -0.47 14.65 -7.36
C TYR A 82 -1.24 13.69 -8.26
N GLY A 83 -1.50 12.49 -7.74
CA GLY A 83 -2.06 11.36 -8.49
C GLY A 83 -1.16 10.12 -8.38
N PRO A 84 -1.45 9.05 -9.15
CA PRO A 84 -2.49 8.95 -10.19
C PRO A 84 -3.91 8.77 -9.64
N TRP A 85 -4.90 9.45 -10.21
CA TRP A 85 -6.34 9.29 -9.93
C TRP A 85 -6.99 8.36 -10.91
N ILE A 86 -7.70 7.35 -10.42
CA ILE A 86 -8.46 6.46 -11.29
C ILE A 86 -9.82 7.10 -11.57
N ILE A 87 -10.10 7.42 -12.83
CA ILE A 87 -11.39 7.96 -13.27
C ILE A 87 -12.32 6.80 -13.62
N THR A 88 -13.48 6.76 -12.96
CA THR A 88 -14.53 5.78 -13.21
C THR A 88 -15.86 6.47 -13.48
N ASP A 89 -16.74 5.79 -14.22
CA ASP A 89 -18.12 6.22 -14.40
C ASP A 89 -18.97 5.98 -13.13
N THR A 90 -20.26 6.28 -13.20
CA THR A 90 -21.22 6.08 -12.10
C THR A 90 -21.39 4.61 -11.72
N ASP A 91 -21.15 3.70 -12.66
CA ASP A 91 -21.22 2.26 -12.44
C ASP A 91 -19.88 1.69 -11.91
N GLY A 92 -18.86 2.54 -11.79
CA GLY A 92 -17.53 2.19 -11.30
C GLY A 92 -16.61 1.58 -12.35
N ASN A 93 -16.98 1.61 -13.64
CA ASN A 93 -16.14 1.17 -14.74
C ASN A 93 -15.08 2.21 -15.08
N ALA A 94 -13.90 1.76 -15.54
CA ALA A 94 -12.85 2.66 -16.00
C ALA A 94 -13.32 3.51 -17.18
N VAL A 95 -13.11 4.82 -17.11
CA VAL A 95 -13.33 5.74 -18.23
C VAL A 95 -12.01 5.89 -18.99
N ASP A 96 -11.99 5.53 -20.26
CA ASP A 96 -10.86 5.82 -21.15
C ASP A 96 -10.81 7.34 -21.41
N LEU A 97 -9.71 7.97 -21.02
CA LEU A 97 -9.49 9.40 -21.17
C LEU A 97 -8.69 9.74 -22.43
N SER A 98 -8.29 8.73 -23.21
CA SER A 98 -7.54 8.94 -24.43
C SER A 98 -8.37 9.75 -25.44
N GLY A 99 -7.75 10.80 -25.99
CA GLY A 99 -8.39 11.72 -26.91
C GLY A 99 -9.35 12.74 -26.28
N LEU A 100 -9.53 12.74 -24.95
CA LEU A 100 -10.27 13.80 -24.26
C LEU A 100 -9.37 15.02 -24.04
N THR A 101 -9.96 16.21 -24.13
CA THR A 101 -9.32 17.45 -23.67
C THR A 101 -9.74 17.72 -22.24
N LEU A 102 -8.84 17.49 -21.30
CA LEU A 102 -9.11 17.60 -19.87
C LEU A 102 -8.81 19.01 -19.36
N ALA A 103 -9.59 19.45 -18.37
CA ALA A 103 -9.23 20.59 -17.55
C ALA A 103 -9.59 20.34 -16.09
N LEU A 104 -8.65 20.59 -15.19
CA LEU A 104 -8.96 20.73 -13.78
C LEU A 104 -9.35 22.19 -13.56
N VAL A 105 -10.58 22.43 -13.12
CA VAL A 105 -11.06 23.78 -12.82
C VAL A 105 -11.33 23.88 -11.33
N VAL A 106 -10.79 24.90 -10.69
CA VAL A 106 -10.93 25.16 -9.26
C VAL A 106 -11.82 26.37 -9.05
N TYR A 107 -12.78 26.24 -8.13
CA TYR A 107 -13.81 27.21 -7.81
C TYR A 107 -13.76 27.58 -6.33
N ASP A 108 -14.27 28.76 -6.00
CA ASP A 108 -14.48 29.17 -4.61
C ASP A 108 -15.47 28.21 -3.90
N LEU A 109 -15.37 28.08 -2.58
CA LEU A 109 -16.26 27.23 -1.78
C LEU A 109 -17.67 27.81 -1.61
N VAL A 110 -17.80 29.13 -1.69
CA VAL A 110 -19.04 29.87 -1.44
C VAL A 110 -19.74 30.22 -2.74
N ASP A 111 -18.97 30.52 -3.80
CA ASP A 111 -19.51 30.83 -5.12
C ASP A 111 -18.93 29.91 -6.21
N ASP A 112 -19.78 29.07 -6.80
CA ASP A 112 -19.40 28.18 -7.91
C ASP A 112 -19.24 28.93 -9.25
N ALA A 113 -19.66 30.20 -9.32
CA ALA A 113 -19.57 30.98 -10.55
C ALA A 113 -18.15 31.52 -10.81
N ASP A 114 -17.33 31.63 -9.77
CA ASP A 114 -15.99 32.19 -9.84
C ASP A 114 -14.92 31.09 -9.93
N GLU A 115 -14.41 30.89 -11.14
CA GLU A 115 -13.19 30.11 -11.39
C GLU A 115 -11.99 30.83 -10.76
N VAL A 116 -11.33 30.17 -9.81
CA VAL A 116 -10.12 30.67 -9.16
C VAL A 116 -8.91 30.43 -10.04
N TRP A 117 -8.78 29.21 -10.57
CA TRP A 117 -7.70 28.82 -11.48
C TRP A 117 -8.01 27.52 -12.23
N ARG A 118 -7.19 27.21 -13.24
CA ARG A 118 -7.41 26.08 -14.14
C ARG A 118 -6.13 25.52 -14.74
N LEU A 119 -6.01 24.18 -14.73
CA LEU A 119 -5.01 23.42 -15.49
C LEU A 119 -5.66 22.81 -16.72
N THR A 120 -4.93 22.71 -17.83
CA THR A 120 -5.48 22.14 -19.08
C THR A 120 -4.52 21.12 -19.69
N SER A 121 -5.07 20.00 -20.17
CA SER A 121 -4.28 18.99 -20.89
C SER A 121 -3.66 19.58 -22.15
N GLY A 122 -2.37 19.32 -22.37
CA GLY A 122 -1.60 19.85 -23.49
C GLY A 122 -0.51 20.84 -23.06
N ALA A 123 -0.68 21.48 -21.90
CA ALA A 123 0.44 21.95 -21.08
C ALA A 123 0.91 20.76 -20.21
N SER A 124 2.16 20.78 -19.74
CA SER A 124 2.77 19.69 -18.93
C SER A 124 2.10 19.41 -17.58
N GLU A 125 0.93 20.02 -17.34
CA GLU A 125 0.20 20.10 -16.08
C GLU A 125 -0.75 18.92 -15.85
N ILE A 126 -1.28 18.32 -16.91
CA ILE A 126 -2.18 17.17 -16.80
C ILE A 126 -1.64 16.05 -17.68
N THR A 127 -1.36 14.90 -17.05
CA THR A 127 -0.88 13.69 -17.73
C THR A 127 -1.88 12.56 -17.55
N VAL A 128 -2.18 11.87 -18.66
CA VAL A 128 -3.05 10.69 -18.68
C VAL A 128 -2.17 9.44 -18.75
N SER A 129 -2.45 8.46 -17.89
CA SER A 129 -1.68 7.23 -17.78
C SER A 129 -2.57 6.05 -17.34
N GLY A 130 -1.95 4.96 -16.88
CA GLY A 130 -2.65 3.78 -16.37
C GLY A 130 -3.10 2.81 -17.48
N ALA A 131 -3.48 1.59 -17.08
CA ALA A 131 -4.00 0.59 -17.99
C ALA A 131 -5.37 1.02 -18.52
N GLY A 132 -5.47 1.27 -19.82
CA GLY A 132 -6.68 1.81 -20.45
C GLY A 132 -6.82 3.34 -20.35
N ASN A 133 -5.73 4.06 -20.05
CA ASN A 133 -5.68 5.53 -20.03
C ASN A 133 -6.75 6.16 -19.11
N ASN A 134 -7.04 5.53 -17.99
CA ASN A 134 -8.04 5.96 -17.03
C ASN A 134 -7.44 6.66 -15.79
N GLN A 135 -6.13 6.91 -15.79
CA GLN A 135 -5.46 7.58 -14.69
C GLN A 135 -5.06 9.00 -15.02
N VAL A 136 -5.27 9.93 -14.09
CA VAL A 136 -4.84 11.34 -14.20
C VAL A 136 -3.80 11.67 -13.15
N THR A 137 -2.68 12.21 -13.58
CA THR A 137 -1.70 12.85 -12.70
C THR A 137 -1.64 14.33 -13.03
N LEU A 138 -1.75 15.15 -12.00
CA LEU A 138 -1.60 16.58 -12.08
C LEU A 138 -0.18 16.97 -11.71
N THR A 139 0.34 17.98 -12.37
CA THR A 139 1.56 18.68 -12.02
C THR A 139 1.21 20.15 -11.96
N ASP A 140 1.35 20.74 -10.80
CA ASP A 140 1.05 22.15 -10.57
C ASP A 140 2.33 22.91 -10.22
N ASP A 141 2.38 24.18 -10.59
CA ASP A 141 3.47 25.08 -10.23
C ASP A 141 3.17 25.85 -8.93
N ASP A 142 4.12 26.69 -8.51
CA ASP A 142 4.00 27.46 -7.28
C ASP A 142 2.99 28.61 -7.37
N THR A 143 2.53 28.98 -8.58
CA THR A 143 1.65 30.13 -8.77
C THR A 143 0.22 29.86 -8.33
N HIS A 144 -0.29 28.65 -8.51
CA HIS A 144 -1.64 28.27 -8.10
C HIS A 144 -1.75 27.89 -6.63
N THR A 145 -0.63 27.54 -5.99
CA THR A 145 -0.56 27.17 -4.57
C THR A 145 -0.23 28.35 -3.64
N GLN A 146 -0.25 29.60 -4.12
CA GLN A 146 0.16 30.76 -3.33
C GLN A 146 -0.75 31.06 -2.12
N ASN A 147 -2.04 30.74 -2.21
CA ASN A 147 -3.00 30.98 -1.13
C ASN A 147 -3.33 29.67 -0.44
N ASP A 148 -3.34 29.67 0.89
CA ASP A 148 -3.83 28.56 1.70
C ASP A 148 -5.36 28.60 1.84
N GLY A 149 -5.98 27.44 2.04
CA GLY A 149 -7.43 27.35 2.08
C GLY A 149 -8.02 26.03 1.58
N ARG A 150 -9.33 26.07 1.34
CA ARG A 150 -10.09 24.97 0.76
C ARG A 150 -10.92 25.50 -0.40
N TRP A 151 -10.98 24.74 -1.48
CA TRP A 151 -11.68 25.05 -2.72
C TRP A 151 -12.42 23.83 -3.22
N ARG A 152 -13.31 24.04 -4.18
CA ARG A 152 -13.90 22.94 -4.95
C ARG A 152 -13.12 22.76 -6.23
N TYR A 153 -12.87 21.52 -6.63
CA TYR A 153 -12.37 21.25 -7.97
C TYR A 153 -13.37 20.40 -8.75
N THR A 154 -13.37 20.59 -10.07
CA THR A 154 -13.99 19.68 -11.02
C THR A 154 -13.00 19.35 -12.12
N LEU A 155 -12.76 18.05 -12.35
CA LEU A 155 -12.11 17.58 -13.55
C LEU A 155 -13.14 17.50 -14.67
N TRP A 156 -12.93 18.25 -15.74
CA TRP A 156 -13.81 18.36 -16.90
C TRP A 156 -13.22 17.69 -18.13
N ASP A 157 -14.08 17.01 -18.88
CA ASP A 157 -13.89 16.78 -20.31
C ASP A 157 -14.49 17.97 -21.05
N THR A 158 -13.62 18.86 -21.51
CA THR A 158 -14.01 20.16 -22.08
C THR A 158 -14.54 20.03 -23.50
N GLY A 159 -14.10 19.02 -24.24
CA GLY A 159 -14.60 18.71 -25.58
C GLY A 159 -16.06 18.28 -25.55
N ASN A 160 -16.40 17.38 -24.61
CA ASN A 160 -17.77 16.88 -24.46
C ASN A 160 -18.60 17.65 -23.41
N LYS A 161 -18.04 18.69 -22.79
CA LYS A 161 -18.70 19.56 -21.79
C LYS A 161 -19.33 18.78 -20.63
N ARG A 162 -18.61 17.81 -20.08
CA ARG A 162 -19.08 16.98 -18.95
C ARG A 162 -18.08 16.93 -17.80
N PRO A 163 -18.54 16.93 -16.54
CA PRO A 163 -17.67 16.67 -15.41
C PRO A 163 -17.34 15.17 -15.34
N LEU A 164 -16.08 14.85 -15.04
CA LEU A 164 -15.60 13.49 -14.83
C LEU A 164 -15.44 13.18 -13.33
N GLN A 165 -14.93 14.13 -12.57
CA GLN A 165 -14.73 13.99 -11.12
C GLN A 165 -14.86 15.33 -10.41
N ARG A 166 -15.27 15.31 -9.15
CA ARG A 166 -15.40 16.49 -8.29
C ARG A 166 -14.85 16.22 -6.90
N GLY A 167 -14.39 17.28 -6.26
CA GLY A 167 -13.99 17.17 -4.87
C GLY A 167 -13.56 18.46 -4.21
N ILE A 168 -12.89 18.30 -3.08
CA ILE A 168 -12.31 19.39 -2.32
C ILE A 168 -10.81 19.41 -2.58
N LEU A 169 -10.32 20.59 -2.89
CA LEU A 169 -8.90 20.89 -2.89
C LEU A 169 -8.59 21.61 -1.59
N ALA A 170 -7.61 21.14 -0.82
CA ALA A 170 -7.01 21.85 0.29
C ALA A 170 -5.58 22.25 -0.12
N ILE A 171 -5.18 23.49 0.19
CA ILE A 171 -3.82 23.98 0.07
C ILE A 171 -3.42 24.37 1.47
N GLU A 172 -2.42 23.70 2.00
CA GLU A 172 -1.94 23.88 3.35
C GLU A 172 -0.58 24.55 3.31
N ARG A 173 -0.25 25.37 4.32
CA ARG A 173 1.09 25.93 4.42
C ARG A 173 2.09 24.79 4.55
N SER A 174 3.18 24.86 3.80
CA SER A 174 4.36 24.05 4.09
C SER A 174 4.72 24.24 5.56
N ALA A 175 4.91 23.15 6.29
CA ALA A 175 5.41 23.22 7.65
C ALA A 175 6.85 23.74 7.59
N GLY A 176 7.00 25.06 7.51
CA GLY A 176 8.29 25.72 7.70
C GLY A 176 8.84 25.30 9.07
N PRO A 177 10.17 25.15 9.23
CA PRO A 177 10.75 24.78 10.49
C PRO A 177 10.24 25.73 11.57
N THR A 178 9.53 25.21 12.57
CA THR A 178 9.18 25.96 13.77
C THR A 178 10.46 26.53 14.33
N ALA A 179 10.63 27.86 14.28
CA ALA A 179 11.77 28.52 14.88
C ALA A 179 11.82 28.10 16.37
N PRO A 180 12.97 27.63 16.88
CA PRO A 180 13.09 27.33 18.30
C PRO A 180 12.83 28.60 19.10
N ALA A 181 11.97 28.48 20.10
CA ALA A 181 11.64 29.52 21.07
C ALA A 181 12.86 29.96 21.89
#